data_AF-A0A447V7Y0-F1
#
_entry.id   AF-A0A447V7Y0-F1
#
_cell.length_a   1.000
_cell.length_b   1.000
_cell.length_c   1.000
_cell.angle_alpha   90.00
_cell.angle_beta   90.00
_cell.angle_gamma   90.00
#
_symmetry.space_group_name_H-M   'P 1'
#
loop_
_entity.id
_entity.type
_entity.pdbx_description
1 polymer ?
#
loop_
_entity_poly.entity_id
_entity_poly.type
_entity_poly.pdbx_seq_one_letter_code
_entity_poly.pdbx_strand_id
1 'polypeptide(L)'
;MGQGVGSCGEHGFCGANVPIPCYTCMHFQPWLNGPHNDVYKGLLNERERVKEITGDIQIAAVLDRSIIAVADVIMRCAKRREELGEEGLITNG
;
A
#
# COMPACT_ATOMS: atom_id res chain seq x y z
N MET A 1 -13.54 1.45 13.34
CA MET A 1 -12.78 0.23 13.02
C MET A 1 -12.05 0.50 11.72
N GLY A 2 -10.72 0.44 11.71
CA GLY A 2 -9.92 0.71 10.51
C GLY A 2 -10.19 -0.38 9.46
N GLN A 3 -10.45 0.01 8.23
CA GLN A 3 -10.57 -0.95 7.13
C GLN A 3 -9.19 -1.59 6.91
N GLY A 4 -9.13 -2.92 6.90
CA GLY A 4 -7.89 -3.64 6.62
C GLY A 4 -7.34 -3.30 5.23
N VAL A 5 -6.02 -3.25 5.10
CA VAL A 5 -5.37 -2.99 3.80
C VAL A 5 -5.15 -4.27 3.00
N GLY A 6 -5.22 -5.44 3.63
CA GLY A 6 -4.91 -6.70 2.97
C GLY A 6 -4.75 -7.84 3.97
N SER A 7 -4.37 -8.98 3.43
CA SER A 7 -4.07 -10.21 4.17
C SER A 7 -2.58 -10.57 4.04
N CYS A 8 -2.10 -11.42 4.94
CA CYS A 8 -0.78 -12.05 4.83
C CYS A 8 -0.93 -13.45 4.22
N GLY A 9 -0.15 -13.76 3.20
CA GLY A 9 -0.11 -15.09 2.56
C GLY A 9 0.78 -16.11 3.26
N GLU A 10 1.50 -15.72 4.32
CA GLU A 10 2.35 -16.60 5.11
C GLU A 10 1.58 -17.19 6.30
N HIS A 11 1.78 -18.48 6.58
CA HIS A 11 1.16 -19.18 7.71
C HIS A 11 2.06 -19.07 8.95
N GLY A 12 2.09 -17.90 9.57
CA GLY A 12 2.93 -17.65 10.75
C GLY A 12 2.68 -16.29 11.41
N PHE A 13 3.26 -16.09 12.60
CA PHE A 13 3.23 -14.81 13.28
C PHE A 13 4.18 -13.81 12.61
N CYS A 14 3.69 -12.60 12.34
CA CYS A 14 4.48 -11.50 11.80
C CYS A 14 4.67 -10.42 12.88
N GLY A 15 5.92 -10.13 13.26
CA GLY A 15 6.27 -9.10 14.25
C GLY A 15 6.43 -7.69 13.68
N ALA A 16 6.11 -7.47 12.41
CA ALA A 16 6.24 -6.16 11.78
C ALA A 16 5.20 -5.17 12.32
N ASN A 17 5.57 -3.89 12.37
CA ASN A 17 4.65 -2.80 12.71
C ASN A 17 3.71 -2.49 11.54
N VAL A 18 2.76 -3.39 11.27
CA VAL A 18 1.78 -3.31 10.19
C VAL A 18 0.93 -2.04 10.31
N PRO A 19 0.48 -1.42 9.20
CA PRO A 19 0.46 -1.97 7.84
C PRO A 19 1.64 -1.57 6.94
N ILE A 20 2.44 -0.55 7.27
CA ILE A 20 3.42 0.04 6.33
C ILE A 20 4.46 -0.97 5.82
N PRO A 21 5.09 -1.81 6.66
CA PRO A 21 6.07 -2.79 6.18
C PRO A 21 5.49 -3.83 5.23
N CYS A 22 4.17 -4.12 5.31
CA CYS A 22 3.51 -5.10 4.45
C CYS A 22 3.60 -4.71 2.97
N TYR A 23 3.56 -3.43 2.63
CA TYR A 23 3.63 -3.00 1.22
C TYR A 23 4.94 -3.39 0.52
N THR A 24 6.01 -3.61 1.29
CA THR A 24 7.31 -4.09 0.78
C THR A 24 7.52 -5.59 0.96
N CYS A 25 6.58 -6.28 1.61
CA CYS A 25 6.64 -7.70 1.90
C CYS A 25 6.09 -8.52 0.74
N MET A 26 6.82 -9.56 0.32
CA MET A 26 6.40 -10.44 -0.77
C MET A 26 5.15 -11.28 -0.47
N HIS A 27 4.81 -11.47 0.81
CA HIS A 27 3.63 -12.23 1.23
C HIS A 27 2.36 -11.37 1.32
N PHE A 28 2.45 -10.06 1.05
CA PHE A 28 1.31 -9.17 1.18
C PHE A 28 0.28 -9.37 0.07
N GLN A 29 -0.96 -9.58 0.46
CA GLN A 29 -2.11 -9.73 -0.44
C GLN A 29 -3.03 -8.51 -0.27
N PRO A 30 -2.83 -7.44 -1.04
CA PRO A 30 -3.62 -6.22 -0.90
C PRO A 30 -5.08 -6.43 -1.29
N TRP A 31 -6.00 -5.85 -0.54
CA TRP A 31 -7.42 -5.88 -0.87
C TRP A 31 -7.76 -4.80 -1.91
N LEU A 32 -8.51 -5.13 -2.95
CA LEU A 32 -8.84 -4.19 -4.04
C LEU A 32 -9.54 -2.91 -3.57
N ASN A 33 -10.33 -3.01 -2.50
CA ASN A 33 -11.05 -1.89 -1.90
C ASN A 33 -10.39 -1.39 -0.60
N GLY A 34 -9.14 -1.83 -0.34
CA GLY A 34 -8.38 -1.36 0.82
C GLY A 34 -8.06 0.13 0.70
N PRO A 35 -7.89 0.85 1.82
CA PRO A 35 -7.67 2.30 1.84
C PRO A 35 -6.23 2.69 1.47
N HIS A 36 -5.67 2.11 0.40
CA HIS A 36 -4.26 2.30 0.02
C HIS A 36 -3.93 3.76 -0.33
N ASN A 37 -4.88 4.51 -0.90
CA ASN A 37 -4.71 5.94 -1.17
C ASN A 37 -4.54 6.77 0.12
N ASP A 38 -5.21 6.40 1.20
CA ASP A 38 -5.10 7.11 2.47
C ASP A 38 -3.75 6.81 3.13
N VAL A 39 -3.27 5.57 3.02
CA VAL A 39 -1.92 5.18 3.45
C VAL A 39 -0.86 5.96 2.67
N TYR A 40 -1.01 6.07 1.34
CA TYR A 40 -0.10 6.82 0.48
C TYR A 40 -0.01 8.29 0.89
N LYS A 41 -1.17 8.95 1.05
CA LYS A 41 -1.25 10.35 1.52
C LYS A 41 -0.63 10.52 2.90
N GLY A 42 -0.88 9.57 3.82
CA GLY A 42 -0.28 9.56 5.14
C GLY A 42 1.25 9.53 5.09
N LEU A 43 1.83 8.68 4.24
CA LEU A 43 3.29 8.62 4.08
C LEU A 43 3.89 9.89 3.45
N LEU A 44 3.20 10.51 2.48
CA LEU A 44 3.64 11.78 1.90
C LEU A 44 3.64 12.91 2.95
N ASN A 45 2.57 13.00 3.74
CA ASN A 45 2.48 13.99 4.81
C ASN A 45 3.54 13.76 5.88
N GLU A 46 3.78 12.50 6.25
CA GLU A 46 4.81 12.13 7.21
C GLU A 46 6.21 12.45 6.71
N ARG A 47 6.48 12.24 5.41
CA ARG A 47 7.74 12.60 4.78
C ARG A 47 8.03 14.10 4.86
N GLU A 48 7.07 14.94 4.52
CA GLU A 48 7.24 16.39 4.65
C GLU A 48 7.37 16.80 6.12
N ARG A 49 6.58 16.22 7.04
CA ARG A 49 6.71 16.48 8.48
C ARG A 49 8.10 16.14 9.01
N VAL A 50 8.65 14.99 8.64
CA VAL A 50 10.00 14.56 9.04
C VAL A 50 11.03 15.56 8.52
N LYS A 51 10.95 15.94 7.25
CA LYS A 51 11.84 16.93 6.63
C LYS A 51 11.77 18.29 7.33
N GLU A 52 10.58 18.76 7.70
CA GLU A 52 10.38 20.02 8.42
C GLU A 52 11.00 19.99 9.82
N ILE A 53 10.89 18.87 10.53
CA ILE A 53 11.40 18.72 11.90
C ILE A 53 12.92 18.53 11.92
N THR A 54 13.46 17.74 11.01
CA THR A 54 14.89 17.40 11.01
C THR A 54 15.73 18.38 10.21
N GLY A 55 15.14 19.06 9.23
CA GLY A 55 15.86 19.84 8.23
C GLY A 55 16.71 18.99 7.27
N ASP A 56 16.60 17.65 7.35
CA ASP A 56 17.43 16.70 6.60
C ASP A 56 16.57 15.84 5.67
N ILE A 57 16.76 16.03 4.37
CA ILE A 57 16.06 15.29 3.33
C ILE A 57 16.42 13.80 3.31
N GLN A 58 17.63 13.42 3.75
CA GLN A 58 18.05 12.02 3.79
C GLN A 58 17.28 11.26 4.86
N ILE A 59 16.98 11.89 5.99
CA ILE A 59 16.13 11.32 7.03
C ILE A 59 14.69 11.17 6.54
N ALA A 60 14.16 12.15 5.79
CA ALA A 60 12.83 12.02 5.21
C ALA A 60 12.76 10.93 4.11
N ALA A 61 13.83 10.75 3.34
CA ALA A 61 13.90 9.80 2.23
C ALA A 61 13.78 8.32 2.67
N VAL A 62 13.91 8.01 3.97
CA VAL A 62 13.67 6.65 4.49
C VAL A 62 12.25 6.17 4.22
N LEU A 63 11.29 7.09 4.06
CA LEU A 63 9.89 6.78 3.76
C LEU A 63 9.65 6.50 2.27
N ASP A 64 10.56 6.90 1.38
CA ASP A 64 10.37 6.87 -0.07
C ASP A 64 10.15 5.44 -0.57
N ARG A 65 10.87 4.47 0.00
CA ARG A 65 10.69 3.05 -0.33
C ARG A 65 9.26 2.59 -0.06
N SER A 66 8.68 3.01 1.07
CA SER A 66 7.30 2.65 1.43
C SER A 66 6.30 3.39 0.54
N ILE A 67 6.55 4.68 0.25
CA ILE A 67 5.71 5.48 -0.65
C ILE A 67 5.61 4.84 -2.04
N ILE A 68 6.76 4.44 -2.61
CA ILE A 68 6.82 3.77 -3.92
C ILE A 68 6.07 2.44 -3.88
N ALA A 69 6.27 1.65 -2.83
CA ALA A 69 5.60 0.35 -2.68
C ALA A 69 4.07 0.48 -2.56
N VAL A 70 3.57 1.50 -1.84
CA VAL A 70 2.14 1.77 -1.77
C VAL A 70 1.59 2.24 -3.12
N ALA A 71 2.32 3.07 -3.86
CA ALA A 71 1.93 3.51 -5.20
C ALA A 71 1.79 2.32 -6.17
N ASP A 72 2.76 1.40 -6.15
CA ASP A 72 2.73 0.18 -6.94
C ASP A 72 1.51 -0.70 -6.60
N VAL A 73 1.18 -0.86 -5.31
CA VAL A 73 -0.04 -1.57 -4.90
C VAL A 73 -1.31 -0.88 -5.42
N ILE A 74 -1.40 0.46 -5.34
CA ILE A 74 -2.55 1.20 -5.89
C ILE A 74 -2.72 0.93 -7.39
N MET A 75 -1.62 0.95 -8.15
CA MET A 75 -1.64 0.68 -9.59
C MET A 75 -2.06 -0.76 -9.89
N ARG A 76 -1.53 -1.75 -9.16
CA ARG A 76 -1.91 -3.16 -9.32
C ARG A 76 -3.37 -3.40 -8.99
N CYS A 77 -3.89 -2.79 -7.93
CA CYS A 77 -5.30 -2.87 -7.58
C CYS A 77 -6.20 -2.20 -8.63
N ALA A 78 -5.77 -1.09 -9.23
CA ALA A 78 -6.49 -0.45 -10.34
C ALA A 78 -6.58 -1.37 -11.55
N LYS A 79 -5.44 -1.90 -12.00
CA LYS A 79 -5.38 -2.86 -13.10
C LYS A 79 -6.26 -4.09 -12.84
N ARG A 80 -6.21 -4.66 -11.64
CA ARG A 80 -7.02 -5.83 -11.31
C ARG A 80 -8.53 -5.54 -11.30
N ARG A 81 -8.96 -4.33 -10.94
CA ARG A 81 -10.37 -3.92 -11.03
C ARG A 81 -10.82 -3.79 -12.49
N GLU A 82 -9.96 -3.29 -13.37
CA GLU A 82 -10.23 -3.23 -14.82
C GLU A 82 -10.41 -4.64 -15.39
N GLU A 83 -9.48 -5.57 -15.11
CA GLU A 83 -9.55 -6.96 -15.54
C GLU A 83 -10.85 -7.66 -15.09
N LEU A 84 -11.25 -7.46 -13.84
CA LEU A 84 -12.51 -8.01 -13.30
C LEU A 84 -13.75 -7.38 -13.94
N GLY A 85 -13.68 -6.10 -14.32
CA GLY A 85 -14.72 -5.44 -15.09
C GLY A 85 -14.86 -6.06 -16.48
N GLU A 86 -13.75 -6.34 -17.15
CA GLU A 86 -13.72 -6.98 -18.48
C GLU A 86 -14.20 -8.45 -18.44
N GLU A 87 -13.80 -9.26 -17.45
CA GLU A 87 -14.29 -10.64 -17.24
C GLU A 87 -15.82 -10.68 -17.03
N GLY A 88 -16.38 -9.65 -16.37
CA GLY A 88 -17.82 -9.50 -16.20
C GLY A 88 -18.58 -9.23 -17.51
N LEU A 89 -17.94 -8.66 -18.53
CA LEU A 89 -18.56 -8.50 -19.85
C LEU A 89 -18.49 -9.79 -20.69
N ILE A 90 -17.45 -10.61 -20.54
CA ILE A 90 -17.25 -11.84 -21.33
C ILE A 90 -18.19 -12.97 -20.87
N THR A 91 -18.50 -13.05 -19.57
CA THR A 91 -19.31 -14.13 -18.99
C THR A 91 -20.82 -13.95 -19.13
N ASN A 92 -21.27 -12.79 -19.63
CA ASN A 92 -22.69 -12.47 -19.85
C ASN A 92 -23.11 -12.51 -21.34
N GLY A 93 -22.30 -13.12 -22.21
CA GLY A 93 -22.53 -13.28 -23.65
C GLY A 93 -23.06 -14.65 -24.05
#